data_AF-A0A1G8CVT4-F1
#
_entry.id   AF-A0A1G8CVT4-F1
#
_cell.length_a   1.000
_cell.length_b   1.000
_cell.length_c   1.000
_cell.angle_alpha   90.00
_cell.angle_beta   90.00
_cell.angle_gamma   90.00
#
_symmetry.space_group_name_H-M   'P 1'
#
loop_
_entity.id
_entity.type
_entity.pdbx_description
1 polymer ?
#
loop_
_entity_poly.entity_id
_entity_poly.type
_entity_poly.pdbx_seq_one_letter_code
_entity_poly.pdbx_strand_id
1 'polypeptide(L)'
;MADTPRTSDDPVARHEPGSREDPDASGDGGARVRARVKHPVAWLRARATRRHGVTTSATVPVGADEVLERLATLPLSTWTYGFDEPSVRHLGPMAQDFAERFGLGSSDRHIDAVDANGICMAAIQALYRKVRTLEDEVRDLRTQLTPRV
;
A
#
# COMPACT_ATOMS: atom_id res chain seq x y z
N MET A 1 -11.78 53.41 45.14
CA MET A 1 -11.63 52.10 44.47
C MET A 1 -10.30 52.17 43.73
N ALA A 2 -9.25 51.66 44.35
CA ALA A 2 -7.88 51.72 43.83
C ALA A 2 -7.63 50.46 43.02
N ASP A 3 -7.01 50.59 41.84
CA ASP A 3 -6.47 49.44 41.12
C ASP A 3 -5.03 49.78 40.70
N THR A 4 -4.10 49.00 41.25
CA THR A 4 -2.66 49.04 41.00
C THR A 4 -2.31 47.93 39.99
N PRO A 5 -1.29 48.11 39.14
CA PRO A 5 -0.97 47.15 38.08
C PRO A 5 -0.14 45.99 38.65
N ARG A 6 -0.35 44.77 38.15
CA ARG A 6 0.52 43.62 38.41
C ARG A 6 1.08 43.06 37.11
N THR A 7 2.34 43.39 36.87
CA THR A 7 3.27 42.62 36.04
C THR A 7 3.51 41.24 36.68
N SER A 8 3.50 40.19 35.88
CA SER A 8 4.21 38.94 36.18
C SER A 8 4.65 38.35 34.85
N ASP A 9 5.95 38.49 34.60
CA ASP A 9 6.73 37.70 33.67
C ASP A 9 6.47 36.21 33.88
N ASP A 10 6.32 35.47 32.78
CA ASP A 10 6.71 34.06 32.75
C ASP A 10 7.46 33.76 31.43
N PRO A 11 8.52 32.95 31.49
CA PRO A 11 9.57 32.93 30.49
C PRO A 11 9.25 32.03 29.28
N VAL A 12 9.66 32.53 28.11
CA VAL A 12 9.77 31.80 26.85
C VAL A 12 10.59 30.53 27.04
N ALA A 13 9.92 29.38 27.00
CA ALA A 13 10.57 28.08 26.88
C ALA A 13 11.17 27.95 25.47
N ARG A 14 12.50 27.92 25.42
CA ARG A 14 13.30 27.58 24.23
C ARG A 14 13.06 26.11 23.90
N HIS A 15 12.53 25.83 22.72
CA HIS A 15 12.58 24.48 22.14
C HIS A 15 13.89 24.32 21.36
N GLU A 16 14.85 23.63 21.96
CA GLU A 16 16.01 23.06 21.25
C GLU A 16 15.57 21.82 20.44
N PRO A 17 16.14 21.57 19.25
CA PRO A 17 15.77 20.48 18.37
C PRO A 17 16.56 19.20 18.71
N GLY A 18 15.87 18.09 18.97
CA GLY A 18 16.54 16.82 19.26
C GLY A 18 15.66 15.61 18.97
N SER A 19 16.09 14.83 17.98
CA SER A 19 15.76 13.40 17.78
C SER A 19 14.33 13.09 17.33
N ARG A 20 14.06 13.28 16.02
CA ARG A 20 13.08 12.44 15.33
C ARG A 20 13.71 11.06 15.18
N GLU A 21 13.22 10.10 15.95
CA GLU A 21 13.46 8.68 15.67
C GLU A 21 12.58 8.29 14.47
N ASP A 22 13.22 7.89 13.38
CA ASP A 22 12.57 7.33 12.21
C ASP A 22 12.11 5.88 12.52
N PRO A 23 10.81 5.55 12.49
CA PRO A 23 10.34 4.20 12.81
C PRO A 23 10.21 3.31 11.57
N ASP A 24 11.05 3.48 10.54
CA ASP A 24 10.97 2.69 9.30
C ASP A 24 12.27 1.97 8.92
N ALA A 25 12.89 1.32 9.90
CA ALA A 25 13.97 0.37 9.66
C ALA A 25 13.81 -0.88 10.52
N SER A 26 12.75 -1.65 10.27
CA SER A 26 12.60 -3.00 10.85
C SER A 26 11.83 -3.90 9.90
N GLY A 27 12.53 -4.32 8.85
CA GLY A 27 12.04 -5.28 7.86
C GLY A 27 11.76 -6.67 8.45
N ASP A 28 10.67 -7.26 7.96
CA ASP A 28 10.31 -8.68 7.73
C ASP A 28 10.54 -9.76 8.83
N GLY A 29 11.28 -9.50 9.90
CA GLY A 29 11.64 -10.50 10.90
C GLY A 29 10.53 -10.82 11.91
N GLY A 30 9.72 -9.82 12.28
CA GLY A 30 8.72 -9.94 13.35
C GLY A 30 7.48 -10.74 12.98
N ALA A 31 7.06 -10.70 11.72
CA ALA A 31 5.86 -11.39 11.24
C ALA A 31 6.03 -12.92 11.28
N ARG A 32 7.22 -13.41 10.91
CA ARG A 32 7.56 -14.84 10.85
C ARG A 32 7.61 -15.50 12.24
N VAL A 33 8.01 -14.75 13.27
CA VAL A 33 8.08 -15.24 14.66
C VAL A 33 6.69 -15.40 15.29
N ARG A 34 5.77 -14.46 15.02
CA ARG A 34 4.40 -14.50 15.58
C ARG A 34 3.53 -15.60 15.00
N ALA A 35 3.75 -15.99 13.74
CA ALA A 35 3.01 -17.07 13.08
C ALA A 35 3.31 -18.47 13.66
N ARG A 36 4.54 -18.73 14.12
CA ARG A 36 4.95 -20.01 14.72
C ARG A 36 4.21 -20.35 16.02
N VAL A 37 3.91 -19.32 16.82
CA VAL A 37 3.26 -19.49 18.13
C VAL A 37 1.74 -19.63 17.98
N LYS A 38 1.12 -18.87 17.06
CA LYS A 38 -0.34 -18.87 16.89
C LYS A 38 -0.86 -19.97 15.95
N HIS A 39 -0.05 -20.45 14.99
CA HIS A 39 -0.48 -21.45 14.01
C HIS A 39 0.60 -22.54 13.76
N PRO A 40 0.93 -23.37 14.77
CA PRO A 40 2.00 -24.37 14.67
C PRO A 40 1.77 -25.42 13.57
N VAL A 41 0.51 -25.83 13.36
CA VAL A 41 0.13 -26.79 12.31
C VAL A 41 0.20 -26.16 10.92
N ALA A 42 -0.18 -24.89 10.76
CA ALA A 42 -0.05 -24.17 9.49
C ALA A 42 1.42 -23.93 9.14
N TRP A 43 2.25 -23.61 10.14
CA TRP A 43 3.70 -23.46 9.97
C TRP A 43 4.38 -24.78 9.56
N LEU A 44 4.03 -25.89 10.22
CA LEU A 44 4.51 -27.23 9.85
C LEU A 44 4.09 -27.62 8.43
N ARG A 45 2.83 -27.36 8.05
CA ARG A 45 2.33 -27.60 6.69
C ARG A 45 3.03 -26.72 5.65
N ALA A 46 3.27 -25.44 5.95
CA ALA A 46 3.99 -24.53 5.05
C ALA A 46 5.44 -24.99 4.83
N ARG A 47 6.11 -25.47 5.88
CA ARG A 47 7.49 -25.99 5.81
C ARG A 47 7.57 -27.32 5.04
N ALA A 48 6.60 -28.22 5.23
CA ALA A 48 6.52 -29.49 4.51
C ALA A 48 6.23 -29.31 3.02
N THR A 49 5.51 -28.25 2.65
CA THR A 49 5.09 -28.02 1.26
C THR A 49 6.04 -27.18 0.44
N ARG A 50 7.15 -26.66 1.02
CA ARG A 50 8.16 -25.78 0.36
C ARG A 50 7.59 -25.09 -0.88
N ARG A 51 6.65 -24.16 -0.67
CA ARG A 51 6.07 -23.40 -1.76
C ARG A 51 7.16 -22.49 -2.31
N HIS A 52 7.58 -22.77 -3.53
CA HIS A 52 8.47 -21.87 -4.25
C HIS A 52 7.61 -20.69 -4.70
N GLY A 53 8.15 -19.47 -4.63
CA GLY A 53 7.50 -18.33 -5.26
C GLY A 53 7.40 -18.54 -6.76
N VAL A 54 6.50 -17.81 -7.42
CA VAL A 54 6.44 -17.83 -8.88
C VAL A 54 7.82 -17.53 -9.48
N THR A 55 8.25 -18.36 -10.43
CA THR A 55 9.55 -18.17 -11.12
C THR A 55 9.33 -17.16 -12.25
N THR A 56 9.51 -15.88 -11.93
CA THR A 56 9.41 -14.78 -12.90
C THR A 56 10.60 -13.85 -12.76
N SER A 57 10.92 -13.11 -13.82
CA SER A 57 11.94 -12.05 -13.78
C SER A 57 11.45 -10.78 -13.09
N ALA A 58 10.15 -10.71 -12.73
CA ALA A 58 9.54 -9.55 -12.12
C ALA A 58 10.02 -9.34 -10.68
N THR A 59 10.50 -8.14 -10.38
CA THR A 59 10.81 -7.70 -9.00
C THR A 59 9.54 -7.31 -8.27
N VAL A 60 9.42 -7.70 -7.00
CA VAL A 60 8.31 -7.29 -6.12
C VAL A 60 8.33 -5.77 -5.94
N PRO A 61 7.21 -5.05 -6.15
CA PRO A 61 7.17 -3.60 -5.98
C PRO A 61 7.44 -3.21 -4.52
N VAL A 62 8.20 -2.13 -4.32
CA VAL A 62 8.67 -1.73 -2.99
C VAL A 62 7.74 -0.70 -2.33
N GLY A 63 6.85 -0.06 -3.11
CA GLY A 63 5.97 0.99 -2.61
C GLY A 63 4.63 1.11 -3.33
N ALA A 64 3.69 1.77 -2.67
CA ALA A 64 2.31 1.91 -3.15
C ALA A 64 2.17 2.67 -4.48
N ASP A 65 3.03 3.66 -4.75
CA ASP A 65 2.99 4.41 -6.01
C ASP A 65 3.43 3.56 -7.21
N GLU A 66 4.47 2.74 -7.02
CA GLU A 66 4.90 1.76 -8.02
C GLU A 66 3.82 0.68 -8.24
N VAL A 67 3.17 0.21 -7.17
CA VAL A 67 2.03 -0.71 -7.28
C VAL A 67 0.93 -0.09 -8.15
N LEU A 68 0.58 1.17 -7.92
CA LEU A 68 -0.45 1.87 -8.69
C LEU A 68 -0.06 2.00 -10.18
N GLU A 69 1.19 2.35 -10.47
CA GLU A 69 1.68 2.47 -11.86
C GLU A 69 1.65 1.14 -12.59
N ARG A 70 2.11 0.07 -11.93
CA ARG A 70 2.06 -1.28 -12.48
C ARG A 70 0.62 -1.73 -12.72
N LEU A 71 -0.26 -1.51 -11.74
CA LEU A 71 -1.69 -1.85 -11.81
C LEU A 71 -2.42 -1.06 -12.92
N ALA A 72 -2.11 0.22 -13.10
CA ALA A 72 -2.74 1.06 -14.14
C ALA A 72 -2.47 0.56 -15.57
N THR A 73 -1.39 -0.19 -15.76
CA THR A 73 -1.01 -0.80 -17.05
C THR A 73 -1.39 -2.27 -17.17
N LEU A 74 -1.96 -2.87 -16.12
CA LEU A 74 -2.27 -4.29 -16.09
C LEU A 74 -3.50 -4.58 -16.97
N PRO A 75 -3.41 -5.51 -17.95
CA PRO A 75 -4.57 -5.89 -18.76
C PRO A 75 -5.69 -6.47 -17.89
N LEU A 76 -6.91 -5.97 -18.08
CA LEU A 76 -8.11 -6.54 -17.49
C LEU A 76 -8.98 -7.11 -18.61
N SER A 77 -9.46 -8.33 -18.42
CA SER A 77 -10.35 -8.98 -19.37
C SER A 77 -11.49 -9.68 -18.65
N THR A 78 -12.57 -9.94 -19.39
CA THR A 78 -13.63 -10.85 -18.94
C THR A 78 -13.35 -12.22 -19.50
N TRP A 79 -13.30 -13.23 -18.63
CA TRP A 79 -12.95 -14.60 -19.00
C TRP A 79 -13.76 -15.62 -18.19
N THR A 80 -13.66 -16.90 -18.55
CA THR A 80 -14.36 -18.02 -17.92
C THR A 80 -13.39 -19.18 -17.80
N TYR A 81 -13.38 -19.92 -16.68
CA TYR A 81 -12.55 -21.12 -16.61
C TYR A 81 -13.12 -22.23 -17.49
N GLY A 82 -12.26 -23.11 -18.00
CA GLY A 82 -12.70 -24.24 -18.83
C GLY A 82 -13.62 -25.24 -18.11
N PHE A 83 -13.68 -25.20 -16.79
CA PHE A 83 -14.55 -26.03 -15.95
C PHE A 83 -15.77 -25.28 -15.39
N ASP A 84 -15.92 -23.99 -15.70
CA ASP A 84 -17.06 -23.20 -15.28
C ASP A 84 -18.27 -23.44 -16.19
N GLU A 85 -19.47 -23.20 -15.66
CA GLU A 85 -20.69 -23.13 -16.45
C GLU A 85 -20.59 -22.00 -17.51
N PRO A 86 -21.15 -22.16 -18.73
CA PRO A 86 -21.05 -21.15 -19.79
C PRO A 86 -21.63 -19.77 -19.47
N SER A 87 -22.38 -19.61 -18.38
CA SER A 87 -22.91 -18.33 -17.90
C SER A 87 -21.99 -17.60 -16.92
N VAL A 88 -21.01 -18.30 -16.33
CA VAL A 88 -20.09 -17.72 -15.34
C VAL A 88 -19.05 -16.87 -16.04
N ARG A 89 -18.85 -15.64 -15.55
CA ARG A 89 -17.86 -14.69 -16.06
C ARG A 89 -17.05 -14.15 -14.89
N HIS A 90 -15.74 -14.15 -15.04
CA HIS A 90 -14.80 -13.51 -14.13
C HIS A 90 -14.29 -12.23 -14.80
N LEU A 91 -14.07 -11.19 -14.00
CA LEU A 91 -13.45 -9.95 -14.45
C LEU A 91 -12.15 -9.76 -13.67
N GLY A 92 -11.04 -9.63 -14.38
CA GLY A 92 -9.75 -9.43 -13.76
C GLY A 92 -8.59 -9.64 -14.72
N PRO A 93 -7.36 -9.47 -14.22
CA PRO A 93 -6.18 -9.85 -14.99
C PRO A 93 -6.07 -11.37 -15.10
N MET A 94 -5.36 -11.83 -16.11
CA MET A 94 -4.89 -13.22 -16.15
C MET A 94 -3.82 -13.42 -15.07
N ALA A 95 -3.73 -14.63 -14.51
CA ALA A 95 -2.78 -14.93 -13.43
C ALA A 95 -1.31 -14.82 -13.88
N GLN A 96 -1.03 -15.11 -15.15
CA GLN A 96 0.30 -14.99 -15.74
C GLN A 96 0.73 -13.52 -15.83
N ASP A 97 -0.14 -12.65 -16.38
CA ASP A 97 0.11 -11.21 -16.45
C ASP A 97 0.33 -10.63 -15.05
N PHE A 98 -0.46 -11.08 -14.07
CA PHE A 98 -0.30 -10.68 -12.67
C PHE A 98 1.06 -11.10 -12.11
N ALA A 99 1.47 -12.35 -12.31
CA ALA A 99 2.77 -12.85 -11.88
C ALA A 99 3.92 -12.10 -12.56
N GLU A 100 3.85 -11.88 -13.87
CA GLU A 100 4.83 -11.11 -14.64
C GLU A 100 4.92 -9.65 -14.21
N ARG A 101 3.82 -9.07 -13.71
CA ARG A 101 3.81 -7.67 -13.29
C ARG A 101 4.23 -7.47 -11.84
N PHE A 102 3.91 -8.39 -10.94
CA PHE A 102 4.10 -8.19 -9.50
C PHE A 102 5.09 -9.14 -8.83
N GLY A 103 5.40 -10.29 -9.43
CA GLY A 103 6.29 -11.28 -8.82
C GLY A 103 5.77 -11.86 -7.50
N LEU A 104 4.46 -11.79 -7.27
CA LEU A 104 3.79 -12.28 -6.07
C LEU A 104 3.14 -13.66 -6.31
N GLY A 105 2.78 -14.33 -5.23
CA GLY A 105 2.12 -15.62 -5.25
C GLY A 105 3.06 -16.83 -5.36
N SER A 106 2.45 -18.00 -5.19
CA SER A 106 3.14 -19.30 -5.27
C SER A 106 3.04 -19.99 -6.63
N SER A 107 2.31 -19.42 -7.58
CA SER A 107 2.12 -19.94 -8.94
C SER A 107 1.60 -18.83 -9.86
N ASP A 108 1.88 -18.95 -11.16
CA ASP A 108 1.35 -18.15 -12.27
C ASP A 108 -0.03 -18.63 -12.77
N ARG A 109 -0.64 -19.64 -12.12
CA ARG A 109 -1.93 -20.25 -12.54
C ARG A 109 -3.12 -19.75 -11.74
N HIS A 110 -2.88 -19.09 -10.62
CA HIS A 110 -3.91 -18.49 -9.80
C HIS A 110 -3.37 -17.23 -9.15
N ILE A 111 -4.27 -16.31 -8.82
CA ILE A 111 -3.94 -15.13 -8.03
C ILE A 111 -4.35 -15.41 -6.60
N ASP A 112 -3.40 -15.37 -5.68
CA ASP A 112 -3.68 -15.49 -4.26
C ASP A 112 -4.52 -14.28 -3.81
N ALA A 113 -5.69 -14.52 -3.21
CA ALA A 113 -6.62 -13.45 -2.83
C ALA A 113 -5.98 -12.42 -1.89
N VAL A 114 -5.02 -12.85 -1.05
CA VAL A 114 -4.26 -11.95 -0.18
C VAL A 114 -3.41 -10.96 -0.97
N ASP A 115 -2.79 -11.40 -2.06
CA ASP A 115 -1.92 -10.58 -2.90
C ASP A 115 -2.75 -9.60 -3.74
N ALA A 116 -3.85 -10.08 -4.32
CA ALA A 116 -4.81 -9.23 -5.03
C ALA A 116 -5.35 -8.10 -4.13
N ASN A 117 -5.79 -8.45 -2.92
CA ASN A 117 -6.30 -7.47 -1.97
C ASN A 117 -5.21 -6.51 -1.49
N GLY A 118 -3.99 -7.00 -1.25
CA GLY A 118 -2.84 -6.19 -0.89
C GLY A 118 -2.52 -5.12 -1.94
N ILE A 119 -2.48 -5.52 -3.21
CA ILE A 119 -2.28 -4.61 -4.34
C ILE A 119 -3.40 -3.57 -4.41
N CYS A 120 -4.67 -3.99 -4.29
CA CYS A 120 -5.80 -3.06 -4.31
C CYS A 120 -5.70 -2.02 -3.19
N MET A 121 -5.38 -2.44 -1.96
CA MET A 121 -5.22 -1.51 -0.83
C MET A 121 -4.07 -0.52 -1.06
N ALA A 122 -2.91 -0.99 -1.51
CA ALA A 122 -1.76 -0.14 -1.80
C ALA A 122 -2.07 0.86 -2.94
N ALA A 123 -2.72 0.40 -4.01
CA ALA A 123 -3.13 1.24 -5.12
C ALA A 123 -4.14 2.32 -4.68
N ILE A 124 -5.12 1.99 -3.84
CA ILE A 124 -6.08 2.94 -3.29
C ILE A 124 -5.36 4.02 -2.45
N GLN A 125 -4.40 3.63 -1.61
CA GLN A 125 -3.63 4.59 -0.82
C GLN A 125 -2.81 5.54 -1.69
N ALA A 126 -2.14 5.02 -2.72
CA ALA A 126 -1.39 5.84 -3.68
C ALA A 126 -2.31 6.77 -4.48
N LEU A 127 -3.45 6.26 -4.94
CA LEU A 127 -4.43 7.05 -5.67
C LEU A 127 -5.00 8.17 -4.81
N TYR A 128 -5.30 7.90 -3.53
CA TYR A 128 -5.75 8.91 -2.58
C TYR A 128 -4.73 10.05 -2.44
N ARG A 129 -3.44 9.73 -2.31
CA ARG A 129 -2.38 10.76 -2.27
C ARG A 129 -2.33 11.58 -3.56
N LYS A 130 -2.35 10.93 -4.72
CA LYS A 130 -2.35 11.62 -6.03
C LYS A 130 -3.55 12.54 -6.19
N VAL A 131 -4.74 12.11 -5.80
CA VAL A 131 -5.96 12.94 -5.83
C VAL A 131 -5.81 14.16 -4.93
N ARG A 132 -5.29 14.00 -3.69
CA ARG A 132 -5.09 15.12 -2.77
C ARG A 132 -4.11 16.15 -3.31
N THR A 133 -2.98 15.71 -3.88
CA THR A 133 -2.02 16.60 -4.53
C THR A 133 -2.68 17.39 -5.67
N LEU A 134 -3.44 16.72 -6.54
CA LEU A 134 -4.14 17.39 -7.65
C LEU A 134 -5.22 18.36 -7.16
N GLU A 135 -5.96 18.02 -6.10
CA GLU A 135 -6.95 18.93 -5.49
C GLU A 135 -6.30 20.19 -4.93
N ASP A 136 -5.13 20.07 -4.31
CA ASP A 136 -4.36 21.19 -3.78
C ASP A 136 -3.82 22.07 -4.93
N GLU A 137 -3.23 21.48 -5.97
CA GLU A 137 -2.77 22.21 -7.16
C GLU A 137 -3.92 22.98 -7.84
N VAL A 138 -5.08 22.34 -8.02
CA VAL A 138 -6.26 22.98 -8.58
C VAL A 138 -6.73 24.15 -7.71
N ARG A 139 -6.67 24.02 -6.38
CA ARG A 139 -7.03 25.10 -5.44
C ARG A 139 -6.07 26.28 -5.56
N ASP A 140 -4.78 26.02 -5.66
CA ASP A 140 -3.75 27.05 -5.77
C ASP A 140 -3.87 27.80 -7.09
N LEU A 141 -4.05 27.09 -8.20
CA LEU A 141 -4.27 27.69 -9.52
C LEU A 141 -5.54 28.55 -9.56
N ARG A 142 -6.64 28.09 -8.95
CA ARG A 142 -7.88 28.88 -8.84
C ARG A 142 -7.67 30.16 -8.04
N THR A 143 -6.86 30.11 -6.98
CA THR A 143 -6.53 31.29 -6.17
C THR A 143 -5.72 32.30 -6.97
N GLN A 144 -4.76 31.85 -7.79
CA GLN A 144 -3.95 32.73 -8.64
C GLN A 144 -4.75 33.41 -9.75
N LEU A 145 -5.75 32.71 -10.30
CA LEU A 145 -6.59 33.22 -11.40
C LEU A 145 -7.74 34.11 -10.92
N THR A 146 -8.05 34.13 -9.62
CA THR A 146 -9.10 35.00 -9.08
C THR A 146 -8.54 36.42 -9.00
N PRO A 147 -9.04 37.39 -9.80
CA PRO A 147 -8.56 38.76 -9.74
C PRO A 147 -8.75 39.31 -8.34
N ARG A 148 -7.72 39.93 -7.75
CA ARG A 148 -7.90 40.74 -6.55
C ARG A 148 -8.69 41.98 -6.95
N VAL A 149 -9.99 41.96 -6.72
CA VAL A 149 -10.88 43.12 -6.79
C VAL A 149 -10.69 43.98 -5.55
#